data_AF-A0A848ZJ17-F1
#
_entry.id   AF-A0A848ZJ17-F1
#
_cell.length_a   1.000
_cell.length_b   1.000
_cell.length_c   1.000
_cell.angle_alpha   90.00
_cell.angle_beta   90.00
_cell.angle_gamma   90.00
#
_symmetry.space_group_name_H-M   'P 1'
#
loop_
_entity.id
_entity.type
_entity.pdbx_description
1 polymer ?
#
loop_
_entity_poly.entity_id
_entity_poly.type
_entity_poly.pdbx_seq_one_letter_code
_entity_poly.pdbx_strand_id
1 'polypeptide(L)'
;MPRLTRLPTLRIDPAEAFSFAYRGKTYGGLKGDTVATALYANGIRIFSRSIKYHRPRGLYSLDGESSNCLMDIDGVPNVHAELTPIRDGMNVRPQNVVGSPEIDLKGFMDKLDWAMPAGFYYRYFHKPYRLWPFFLRQIRKAAGIGVIDPSSRMEGRFDEQYLNGEVCVIGGGPAGMMAALV
;
A
#
# COMPACT_ATOMS: atom_id res chain seq x y z
N MET A 1 -2.87 -16.23 12.74
CA MET A 1 -2.87 -17.53 12.01
C MET A 1 -1.44 -18.05 12.10
N PRO A 2 -1.20 -19.30 12.51
CA PRO A 2 0.17 -19.82 12.59
C PRO A 2 0.78 -19.89 11.18
N ARG A 3 2.05 -19.50 11.07
CA ARG A 3 2.80 -19.59 9.80
C ARG A 3 3.03 -21.05 9.42
N LEU A 4 2.99 -21.34 8.12
CA LEU A 4 3.48 -22.61 7.61
C LEU A 4 5.00 -22.54 7.56
N THR A 5 5.68 -23.37 8.34
CA THR A 5 7.14 -23.31 8.51
C THR A 5 7.88 -24.45 7.81
N ARG A 6 7.15 -25.38 7.18
CA ARG A 6 7.72 -26.54 6.47
C ARG A 6 6.98 -26.75 5.16
N LEU A 7 7.52 -26.19 4.08
CA LEU A 7 7.04 -26.38 2.71
C LEU A 7 8.25 -26.49 1.77
N PRO A 8 8.22 -27.36 0.75
CA PRO A 8 9.27 -27.40 -0.28
C PRO A 8 9.44 -26.08 -1.03
N THR A 9 8.39 -25.26 -1.05
CA THR A 9 8.34 -23.96 -1.73
C THR A 9 8.42 -22.77 -0.76
N LEU A 10 8.87 -22.99 0.48
CA LEU A 10 8.97 -21.93 1.47
C LEU A 10 9.92 -20.83 0.98
N ARG A 11 9.42 -19.59 0.89
CA ARG A 11 10.20 -18.41 0.47
C ARG A 11 10.59 -17.49 1.62
N ILE A 12 10.27 -17.88 2.85
CA ILE A 12 10.66 -17.19 4.07
C ILE A 12 11.70 -18.01 4.81
N ASP A 13 12.58 -17.34 5.55
CA ASP A 13 13.56 -17.97 6.42
C ASP A 13 13.13 -17.79 7.89
N PRO A 14 12.64 -18.85 8.56
CA PRO A 14 12.25 -18.78 9.97
C PRO A 14 13.42 -18.55 10.94
N ALA A 15 14.66 -18.74 10.51
CA ALA A 15 15.84 -18.53 11.37
C ALA A 15 16.23 -17.05 11.48
N GLU A 16 15.82 -16.22 10.53
CA GLU A 16 16.16 -14.79 10.47
C GLU A 16 14.91 -13.94 10.73
N ALA A 17 14.79 -13.44 11.95
CA ALA A 17 13.68 -12.60 12.40
C ALA A 17 14.01 -11.12 12.21
N PHE A 18 13.00 -10.35 11.79
CA PHE A 18 13.04 -8.90 11.70
C PHE A 18 11.99 -8.28 12.62
N SER A 19 12.25 -7.07 13.09
CA SER A 19 11.32 -6.28 13.88
C SER A 19 10.89 -5.03 13.12
N PHE A 20 9.60 -4.68 13.21
CA PHE A 20 9.09 -3.44 12.61
C PHE A 20 8.04 -2.81 13.49
N ALA A 21 7.90 -1.49 13.40
CA ALA A 21 6.87 -0.74 14.10
C ALA A 21 5.62 -0.61 13.23
N TYR A 22 4.45 -0.89 13.81
CA TYR A 22 3.16 -0.54 13.23
C TYR A 22 2.31 0.14 14.29
N ARG A 23 1.93 1.40 14.02
CA ARG A 23 1.14 2.24 14.94
C ARG A 23 1.74 2.32 16.35
N GLY A 24 3.07 2.47 16.43
CA GLY A 24 3.80 2.59 17.70
C GLY A 24 3.94 1.28 18.50
N LYS A 25 3.54 0.14 17.93
CA LYS A 25 3.78 -1.19 18.51
C LYS A 25 4.77 -1.97 17.64
N THR A 26 5.65 -2.72 18.27
CA THR A 26 6.60 -3.59 17.56
C THR A 26 5.93 -4.92 17.19
N TYR A 27 6.15 -5.36 15.97
CA TYR A 27 5.71 -6.64 15.42
C TYR A 27 6.89 -7.39 14.79
N GLY A 28 6.74 -8.71 14.66
CA GLY A 28 7.77 -9.57 14.10
C GLY A 28 7.52 -9.91 12.63
N GLY A 29 8.55 -9.85 11.81
CA GLY A 29 8.61 -10.39 10.46
C GLY A 29 9.70 -11.46 10.36
N LEU A 30 9.73 -12.17 9.24
CA LEU A 30 10.79 -13.10 8.88
C LEU A 30 11.45 -12.64 7.58
N LYS A 31 12.70 -12.98 7.36
CA LYS A 31 13.33 -12.76 6.06
C LYS A 31 12.54 -13.43 4.94
N GLY A 32 12.38 -12.72 3.83
CA GLY A 32 11.54 -13.12 2.71
C GLY A 32 10.08 -12.68 2.84
N ASP A 33 9.65 -12.18 4.00
CA ASP A 33 8.35 -11.51 4.09
C ASP A 33 8.34 -10.18 3.33
N THR A 34 7.15 -9.86 2.88
CA THR A 34 6.75 -8.50 2.52
C THR A 34 6.03 -7.83 3.69
N VAL A 35 5.92 -6.51 3.68
CA VAL A 35 5.20 -5.78 4.72
C VAL A 35 3.77 -6.31 4.88
N ALA A 36 3.09 -6.58 3.76
CA ALA A 36 1.73 -7.12 3.77
C ALA A 36 1.64 -8.52 4.43
N THR A 37 2.55 -9.42 4.10
CA THR A 37 2.56 -10.79 4.67
C THR A 37 2.97 -10.79 6.15
N ALA A 38 3.92 -9.93 6.54
CA ALA A 38 4.29 -9.73 7.94
C ALA A 38 3.12 -9.18 8.76
N LEU A 39 2.42 -8.13 8.30
CA LEU A 39 1.21 -7.61 8.95
C LEU A 39 0.14 -8.71 9.08
N TYR A 40 -0.10 -9.47 8.00
CA TYR A 40 -1.10 -10.54 8.00
C TYR A 40 -0.76 -11.66 9.00
N ALA A 41 0.52 -12.05 9.09
CA ALA A 41 0.99 -13.04 10.06
C ALA A 41 0.76 -12.58 11.51
N ASN A 42 0.89 -11.28 11.77
CA ASN A 42 0.62 -10.66 13.07
C ASN A 42 -0.87 -10.39 13.35
N GLY A 43 -1.78 -10.90 12.53
CA GLY A 43 -3.23 -10.78 12.75
C GLY A 43 -3.83 -9.45 12.28
N ILE A 44 -3.04 -8.56 11.67
CA ILE A 44 -3.54 -7.30 11.12
C ILE A 44 -4.22 -7.61 9.78
N ARG A 45 -5.44 -7.12 9.58
CA ARG A 45 -6.27 -7.43 8.40
C ARG A 45 -6.66 -6.21 7.58
N ILE A 46 -6.70 -5.04 8.22
CA ILE A 46 -7.04 -3.78 7.56
C ILE A 46 -5.76 -2.95 7.50
N PHE A 47 -5.24 -2.79 6.30
CA PHE A 47 -3.99 -2.07 6.02
C PHE A 47 -4.27 -0.59 5.75
N SER A 48 -5.38 -0.30 5.07
CA SER A 48 -5.76 1.07 4.69
C SER A 48 -7.27 1.19 4.52
N ARG A 49 -7.74 2.38 4.13
CA ARG A 49 -9.14 2.68 3.88
C ARG A 49 -9.32 3.29 2.49
N SER A 50 -10.37 2.89 1.77
CA SER A 50 -10.59 3.34 0.39
C SER A 50 -10.75 4.86 0.30
N ILE A 51 -10.25 5.46 -0.79
CA ILE A 51 -10.14 6.92 -0.98
C ILE A 51 -11.46 7.64 -0.68
N LYS A 52 -12.56 7.15 -1.26
CA LYS A 52 -13.85 7.86 -1.25
C LYS A 52 -14.78 7.42 -0.13
N TYR A 53 -14.94 6.10 0.03
CA TYR A 53 -15.96 5.52 0.91
C TYR A 53 -15.40 5.04 2.24
N HIS A 54 -14.07 5.09 2.42
CA HIS A 54 -13.42 4.60 3.64
C HIS A 54 -13.78 3.13 3.95
N ARG A 55 -13.94 2.33 2.90
CA ARG A 55 -14.12 0.87 3.04
C ARG A 55 -12.81 0.26 3.53
N PRO A 56 -12.83 -0.72 4.45
CA PRO A 56 -11.63 -1.46 4.84
C PRO A 56 -10.91 -2.02 3.61
N ARG A 57 -9.59 -1.83 3.54
CA ARG A 57 -8.72 -2.44 2.53
C ARG A 57 -7.60 -3.20 3.25
N GLY A 58 -7.20 -4.32 2.67
CA GLY A 58 -6.20 -5.21 3.23
C GLY A 58 -5.66 -6.14 2.15
N LEU A 59 -5.00 -7.21 2.58
CA LEU A 59 -4.38 -8.20 1.69
C LEU A 59 -5.33 -8.65 0.58
N TYR A 60 -4.87 -8.64 -0.68
CA TYR A 60 -5.72 -8.97 -1.81
C TYR A 60 -5.03 -9.87 -2.84
N SER A 61 -4.11 -9.34 -3.64
CA SER A 61 -3.62 -10.05 -4.83
C SER A 61 -2.28 -10.74 -4.62
N LEU A 62 -1.47 -10.30 -3.65
CA LEU A 62 -0.12 -10.84 -3.39
C LEU A 62 0.84 -10.79 -4.60
N ASP A 63 0.49 -10.04 -5.63
CA ASP A 63 1.30 -9.79 -6.84
C ASP A 63 1.72 -8.32 -6.96
N GLY A 64 1.24 -7.45 -6.06
CA GLY A 64 1.55 -6.03 -6.07
C GLY A 64 0.67 -5.15 -6.95
N GLU A 65 -0.23 -5.73 -7.75
CA GLU A 65 -1.09 -4.97 -8.68
C GLU A 65 -2.27 -4.30 -7.96
N SER A 66 -2.57 -4.72 -6.73
CA SER A 66 -3.71 -4.18 -5.99
C SER A 66 -3.43 -2.79 -5.40
N SER A 67 -4.40 -1.89 -5.55
CA SER A 67 -4.44 -0.62 -4.80
C SER A 67 -4.93 -0.79 -3.34
N ASN A 68 -5.19 -2.02 -2.90
CA ASN A 68 -5.73 -2.30 -1.57
C ASN A 68 -4.65 -2.24 -0.48
N CYS A 69 -3.40 -2.51 -0.86
CA CYS A 69 -2.28 -2.65 0.06
C CYS A 69 -1.31 -1.45 0.01
N LEU A 70 -1.82 -0.27 -0.36
CA LEU A 70 -1.07 0.98 -0.29
C LEU A 70 -0.97 1.45 1.17
N MET A 71 0.26 1.65 1.63
CA MET A 71 0.57 2.07 2.99
C MET A 71 1.62 3.18 3.01
N ASP A 72 1.78 3.81 4.16
CA ASP A 72 2.92 4.68 4.43
C ASP A 72 4.03 3.85 5.08
N ILE A 73 5.20 3.84 4.46
CA ILE A 73 6.35 3.04 4.88
C ILE A 73 7.54 3.98 4.98
N ASP A 74 8.11 4.10 6.19
CA ASP A 74 9.24 4.97 6.49
C ASP A 74 9.03 6.43 6.05
N GLY A 75 7.78 6.91 6.11
CA GLY A 75 7.43 8.28 5.71
C GLY A 75 7.11 8.46 4.23
N VAL A 76 7.25 7.40 3.41
CA VAL A 76 6.86 7.41 2.00
C VAL A 76 5.41 6.92 1.87
N PRO A 77 4.47 7.74 1.38
CA PRO A 77 3.08 7.32 1.21
C PRO A 77 2.88 6.49 -0.07
N ASN A 78 1.75 5.77 -0.15
CA ASN A 78 1.34 5.00 -1.33
C ASN A 78 2.34 3.90 -1.75
N VAL A 79 3.07 3.32 -0.78
CA VAL A 79 3.97 2.21 -1.07
C VAL A 79 3.19 0.90 -1.10
N HIS A 80 3.46 0.06 -2.11
CA HIS A 80 2.85 -1.26 -2.23
C HIS A 80 3.41 -2.21 -1.17
N ALA A 81 2.66 -2.44 -0.09
CA ALA A 81 3.07 -3.33 0.99
C ALA A 81 3.23 -4.80 0.54
N GLU A 82 2.54 -5.20 -0.54
CA GLU A 82 2.64 -6.54 -1.14
C GLU A 82 3.98 -6.78 -1.86
N LEU A 83 4.65 -5.73 -2.33
CA LEU A 83 5.94 -5.83 -3.03
C LEU A 83 7.13 -5.43 -2.17
N THR A 84 6.88 -4.73 -1.07
CA THR A 84 7.94 -4.16 -0.23
C THR A 84 8.44 -5.22 0.74
N PRO A 85 9.71 -5.65 0.65
CA PRO A 85 10.29 -6.59 1.61
C PRO A 85 10.34 -5.96 3.00
N ILE A 86 10.14 -6.76 4.04
CA ILE A 86 10.31 -6.27 5.41
C ILE A 86 11.80 -6.01 5.70
N ARG A 87 12.08 -4.98 6.49
CA ARG A 87 13.42 -4.64 6.98
C ARG A 87 13.36 -4.37 8.47
N ASP A 88 14.45 -4.65 9.17
CA ASP A 88 14.53 -4.35 10.60
C ASP A 88 14.43 -2.84 10.86
N GLY A 89 13.70 -2.47 11.90
CA GLY A 89 13.48 -1.07 12.30
C GLY A 89 12.51 -0.28 11.41
N MET A 90 11.88 -0.91 10.41
CA MET A 90 10.90 -0.25 9.53
C MET A 90 9.71 0.30 10.31
N ASN A 91 9.20 1.47 9.92
CA ASN A 91 8.00 2.08 10.47
C ASN A 91 6.85 2.09 9.44
N VAL A 92 5.80 1.34 9.74
CA VAL A 92 4.66 1.14 8.86
C VAL A 92 3.42 1.81 9.44
N ARG A 93 2.72 2.59 8.62
CA ARG A 93 1.50 3.31 9.00
C ARG A 93 0.36 3.03 8.01
N PRO A 94 -0.88 2.87 8.51
CA PRO A 94 -2.02 2.71 7.63
C PRO A 94 -2.34 4.03 6.91
N GLN A 95 -2.94 3.92 5.73
CA GLN A 95 -3.23 5.07 4.89
C GLN A 95 -4.72 5.41 4.82
N ASN A 96 -5.00 6.72 4.74
CA ASN A 96 -6.34 7.28 4.62
C ASN A 96 -7.29 6.97 5.79
N VAL A 97 -6.75 6.97 7.01
CA VAL A 97 -7.47 6.60 8.23
C VAL A 97 -7.64 7.82 9.15
N VAL A 98 -8.80 7.95 9.78
CA VAL A 98 -9.02 8.87 10.90
C VAL A 98 -9.26 8.05 12.17
N GLY A 99 -8.29 8.05 13.08
CA GLY A 99 -8.29 7.18 14.26
C GLY A 99 -7.51 5.90 13.99
N SER A 100 -8.20 4.76 13.82
CA SER A 100 -7.55 3.49 13.45
C SER A 100 -8.22 2.81 12.26
N PRO A 101 -7.50 1.90 11.56
CA PRO A 101 -8.06 1.19 10.42
C PRO A 101 -9.28 0.36 10.80
N GLU A 102 -9.42 -0.10 12.04
CA GLU A 102 -10.57 -0.88 12.51
C GLU A 102 -11.76 0.02 12.85
N ILE A 103 -11.52 1.16 13.49
CA ILE A 103 -12.53 2.12 13.96
C ILE A 103 -12.44 3.47 13.25
N ASP A 104 -12.29 3.45 11.92
CA ASP A 104 -12.14 4.66 11.11
C ASP A 104 -13.41 5.52 11.20
N LEU A 105 -13.29 6.72 11.78
CA LEU A 105 -14.43 7.63 11.95
C LEU A 105 -15.08 7.98 10.61
N LYS A 106 -14.28 8.05 9.55
CA LYS A 106 -14.76 8.34 8.18
C LYS A 106 -15.45 7.14 7.52
N GLY A 107 -15.43 5.96 8.13
CA GLY A 107 -16.08 4.75 7.63
C GLY A 107 -17.61 4.87 7.46
N PHE A 108 -18.26 5.85 8.08
CA PHE A 108 -19.69 6.12 7.85
C PHE A 108 -19.98 6.51 6.39
N MET A 109 -19.00 7.04 5.65
CA MET A 109 -19.17 7.43 4.24
C MET A 109 -19.56 6.26 3.34
N ASP A 110 -19.27 5.03 3.76
CA ASP A 110 -19.71 3.83 3.06
C ASP A 110 -21.25 3.73 2.97
N LYS A 111 -21.96 4.18 4.02
CA LYS A 111 -23.44 4.16 4.06
C LYS A 111 -24.08 5.27 3.19
N LEU A 112 -23.28 6.20 2.70
CA LEU A 112 -23.72 7.33 1.87
C LEU A 112 -23.29 7.15 0.40
N ASP A 113 -22.87 5.96 0.02
CA ASP A 113 -22.40 5.67 -1.34
C ASP A 113 -23.46 6.00 -2.41
N TRP A 114 -24.74 5.74 -2.13
CA TRP A 114 -25.89 6.10 -2.97
C TRP A 114 -26.00 7.60 -3.28
N ALA A 115 -25.60 8.46 -2.33
CA ALA A 115 -25.63 9.92 -2.47
C ALA A 115 -24.38 10.48 -3.17
N MET A 116 -23.37 9.62 -3.37
CA MET A 116 -22.10 9.99 -3.97
C MET A 116 -21.81 9.13 -5.22
N PRO A 117 -22.60 9.21 -6.30
CA PRO A 117 -22.24 8.56 -7.56
C PRO A 117 -20.94 9.12 -8.16
N ALA A 118 -20.46 8.51 -9.24
CA ALA A 118 -19.35 9.08 -10.02
C ALA A 118 -19.71 10.52 -10.44
N GLY A 119 -18.78 11.46 -10.24
CA GLY A 119 -18.99 12.87 -10.57
C GLY A 119 -19.98 13.64 -9.67
N PHE A 120 -20.41 13.07 -8.53
CA PHE A 120 -21.40 13.72 -7.64
C PHE A 120 -21.03 15.15 -7.27
N TYR A 121 -19.75 15.41 -7.03
CA TYR A 121 -19.28 16.72 -6.61
C TYR A 121 -19.43 17.78 -7.70
N TYR A 122 -19.30 17.42 -8.99
CA TYR A 122 -19.64 18.31 -10.10
C TYR A 122 -21.15 18.52 -10.19
N ARG A 123 -21.95 17.47 -9.97
CA ARG A 123 -23.41 17.55 -10.06
C ARG A 123 -24.02 18.44 -8.97
N TYR A 124 -23.50 18.35 -7.74
CA TYR A 124 -24.12 19.01 -6.58
C TYR A 124 -23.44 20.31 -6.15
N PHE A 125 -22.13 20.47 -6.34
CA PHE A 125 -21.38 21.61 -5.78
C PHE A 125 -20.86 22.62 -6.80
N HIS A 126 -20.99 22.35 -8.11
CA HIS A 126 -20.55 23.30 -9.15
C HIS A 126 -21.40 24.58 -9.17
N LYS A 127 -22.67 24.52 -8.73
CA LYS A 127 -23.56 25.68 -8.62
C LYS A 127 -24.03 25.80 -7.16
N PRO A 128 -23.86 26.95 -6.49
CA PRO A 128 -23.45 28.27 -6.99
C PRO A 128 -21.92 28.45 -7.16
N TYR A 129 -21.51 29.04 -8.29
CA TYR A 129 -20.09 29.21 -8.68
C TYR A 129 -19.21 29.90 -7.62
N ARG A 130 -19.78 30.81 -6.83
CA ARG A 130 -19.06 31.51 -5.76
C ARG A 130 -18.56 30.59 -4.65
N LEU A 131 -19.27 29.50 -4.35
CA LEU A 131 -18.89 28.54 -3.32
C LEU A 131 -17.99 27.42 -3.86
N TRP A 132 -17.88 27.27 -5.18
CA TRP A 132 -17.09 26.21 -5.81
C TRP A 132 -15.63 26.19 -5.35
N PRO A 133 -14.89 27.31 -5.26
CA PRO A 133 -13.51 27.30 -4.76
C PRO A 133 -13.38 26.84 -3.31
N PHE A 134 -14.42 27.04 -2.49
CA PHE A 134 -14.46 26.53 -1.12
C PHE A 134 -14.70 25.02 -1.12
N PHE A 135 -15.73 24.54 -1.80
CA PHE A 135 -16.03 23.10 -1.89
C PHE A 135 -14.88 22.31 -2.51
N LEU A 136 -14.30 22.80 -3.60
CA LEU A 136 -13.17 22.17 -4.27
C LEU A 136 -11.96 22.01 -3.33
N ARG A 137 -11.66 23.01 -2.49
CA ARG A 137 -10.59 22.90 -1.49
C ARG A 137 -10.87 21.79 -0.48
N GLN A 138 -12.09 21.69 0.03
CA GLN A 138 -12.45 20.63 0.98
C GLN A 138 -12.43 19.24 0.32
N ILE A 139 -12.98 19.13 -0.90
CA ILE A 139 -12.96 17.89 -1.67
C ILE A 139 -11.52 17.44 -1.95
N ARG A 140 -10.62 18.35 -2.36
CA ARG A 140 -9.20 18.03 -2.59
C ARG A 140 -8.52 17.52 -1.32
N LYS A 141 -8.78 18.13 -0.17
CA LYS A 141 -8.26 17.65 1.13
C LYS A 141 -8.79 16.26 1.48
N ALA A 142 -10.03 15.96 1.12
CA ALA A 142 -10.64 14.67 1.39
C ALA A 142 -10.28 13.57 0.37
N ALA A 143 -9.95 13.94 -0.87
CA ALA A 143 -9.68 13.01 -1.97
C ALA A 143 -8.20 12.62 -2.10
N GLY A 144 -7.29 13.31 -1.43
CA GLY A 144 -5.86 12.98 -1.43
C GLY A 144 -5.55 11.79 -0.52
N ILE A 145 -4.65 10.91 -0.98
CA ILE A 145 -4.11 9.80 -0.20
C ILE A 145 -2.62 10.00 0.09
N GLY A 146 -2.29 10.07 1.38
CA GLY A 146 -0.94 10.27 1.86
C GLY A 146 -0.47 11.72 1.76
N VAL A 147 0.61 12.02 2.48
CA VAL A 147 1.23 13.35 2.51
C VAL A 147 2.71 13.14 2.30
N ILE A 148 3.27 13.82 1.30
CA ILE A 148 4.71 13.83 1.06
C ILE A 148 5.30 14.95 1.90
N ASP A 149 6.35 14.63 2.66
CA ASP A 149 7.15 15.62 3.35
C ASP A 149 8.01 16.40 2.32
N PRO A 150 7.86 17.74 2.18
CA PRO A 150 8.66 18.53 1.24
C PRO A 150 10.17 18.55 1.57
N SER A 151 10.52 18.28 2.83
CA SER A 151 11.91 18.19 3.28
C SER A 151 12.54 16.84 2.97
N SER A 152 11.73 15.82 2.66
CA SER A 152 12.22 14.49 2.32
C SER A 152 13.12 14.53 1.08
N ARG A 153 14.15 13.70 1.11
CA ARG A 153 15.09 13.48 0.01
C ARG A 153 15.17 11.98 -0.23
N MET A 154 15.17 11.58 -1.49
CA MET A 154 15.46 10.18 -1.81
C MET A 154 16.91 9.89 -1.47
N GLU A 155 17.11 8.91 -0.61
CA GLU A 155 18.43 8.41 -0.26
C GLU A 155 18.95 7.44 -1.32
N GLY A 156 20.27 7.32 -1.41
CA GLY A 156 20.95 6.42 -2.34
C GLY A 156 21.50 7.11 -3.58
N ARG A 157 22.08 6.30 -4.46
CA ARG A 157 22.62 6.73 -5.74
C ARG A 157 21.72 6.19 -6.84
N PHE A 158 21.27 7.08 -7.71
CA PHE A 158 20.49 6.76 -8.89
C PHE A 158 21.41 6.97 -10.10
N ASP A 159 21.47 5.97 -10.98
CA ASP A 159 22.31 5.98 -12.17
C ASP A 159 21.51 5.37 -13.34
N GLU A 160 21.86 5.75 -14.56
CA GLU A 160 21.24 5.22 -15.77
C GLU A 160 22.21 4.24 -16.44
N GLN A 161 21.71 3.09 -16.88
CA GLN A 161 22.51 2.08 -17.57
C GLN A 161 22.00 1.88 -18.99
N TYR A 162 22.93 1.87 -19.94
CA TYR A 162 22.67 1.69 -21.37
C TYR A 162 23.29 0.37 -21.82
N LEU A 163 22.51 -0.70 -21.72
CA LEU A 163 22.96 -2.06 -22.02
C LEU A 163 22.52 -2.45 -23.43
N ASN A 164 23.36 -3.21 -24.14
CA ASN A 164 23.03 -3.81 -25.42
C ASN A 164 22.83 -5.32 -25.24
N GLY A 165 21.91 -5.90 -25.99
CA GLY A 165 21.69 -7.34 -26.06
C GLY A 165 21.04 -7.73 -27.37
N GLU A 166 21.28 -8.95 -27.83
CA GLU A 166 20.65 -9.47 -29.05
C GLU A 166 19.16 -9.78 -28.83
N VAL A 167 18.82 -10.27 -27.62
CA VAL A 167 17.46 -10.60 -27.19
C VAL A 167 17.25 -10.11 -25.76
N CYS A 168 16.10 -9.50 -25.49
CA CYS A 168 15.65 -9.11 -24.16
C CYS A 168 14.37 -9.90 -23.80
N VAL A 169 14.45 -10.71 -22.74
CA VAL A 169 13.31 -11.50 -22.25
C VAL A 169 12.69 -10.80 -21.02
N ILE A 170 11.43 -10.40 -21.12
CA ILE A 170 10.69 -9.72 -20.05
C ILE A 170 9.81 -10.72 -19.31
N GLY A 171 10.14 -10.98 -18.03
CA GLY A 171 9.38 -11.84 -17.12
C GLY A 171 10.07 -13.18 -16.83
N GLY A 172 10.38 -13.44 -15.56
CA GLY A 172 11.08 -14.65 -15.10
C GLY A 172 10.19 -15.87 -14.83
N GLY A 173 9.01 -15.94 -15.46
CA GLY A 173 8.13 -17.11 -15.37
C GLY A 173 8.65 -18.31 -16.19
N PRO A 174 7.96 -19.47 -16.17
CA PRO A 174 8.38 -20.64 -16.94
C PRO A 174 8.62 -20.36 -18.42
N ALA A 175 7.75 -19.57 -19.07
CA ALA A 175 7.89 -19.22 -20.48
C ALA A 175 9.14 -18.35 -20.73
N GLY A 176 9.40 -17.34 -19.90
CA GLY A 176 10.57 -16.47 -20.05
C GLY A 176 11.88 -17.19 -19.73
N MET A 177 11.89 -18.05 -18.70
CA MET A 177 13.05 -18.90 -18.42
C MET A 177 13.36 -19.82 -19.59
N MET A 178 12.34 -20.46 -20.19
CA MET A 178 12.54 -21.29 -21.38
C MET A 178 13.04 -20.48 -22.58
N ALA A 179 12.51 -19.28 -22.80
CA ALA A 179 12.95 -18.40 -23.88
C ALA A 179 14.40 -17.90 -23.70
N ALA A 180 14.88 -17.77 -22.46
CA ALA A 180 16.24 -17.32 -22.15
C ALA A 180 17.29 -18.45 -22.17
N LEU A 181 16.87 -19.71 -22.15
CA LEU A 181 17.76 -20.89 -22.19
C LEU A 181 18.11 -21.35 -23.60
N VAL A 182 17.39 -20.86 -24.61
CA VAL A 182 17.60 -21.15 -26.04
C VAL A 182 18.53 -20.08 -26.62
#